data_AF-A0A969Q6K4-F1
#
_entry.id   AF-A0A969Q6K4-F1
#
_cell.length_a   1.000
_cell.length_b   1.000
_cell.length_c   1.000
_cell.angle_alpha   90.00
_cell.angle_beta   90.00
_cell.angle_gamma   90.00
#
_symmetry.space_group_name_H-M   'P 1'
#
loop_
_entity.id
_entity.type
_entity.pdbx_description
1 polymer ?
#
loop_
_entity_poly.entity_id
_entity_poly.type
_entity_poly.pdbx_seq_one_letter_code
_entity_poly.pdbx_strand_id
1 'polypeptide(L)'
;MSALNSQAIAQIRYLQRLAASLLLYRSIFHSPAGQAFLDLLQALHHSDASGFESLNAYGNWFRIQAAKNLSWQDWLIAEILRDENPFSCQAQQADFASLSPALVEAAKHDLQVLQSIYECSAEQLSKWVRVAGQLEAIPPIWYSENSGENRELPLHGKLPNWSNAAEALAVYYRKFGAGLFARYRAFQWGQGELRGITHADRVTLKDLVCCEWQRDALVKNTEFLLAGYPALHVLLYGSRGSGKSSLVKSLLNEFGDRNLRLIEVSKSDLQDLPLIVDRLRGVPQKFIIFVDDLSFEEDDDAFKALKVVLEGNITARPQNAVVYATSNRRHLIREFFDDRPRPRDGDEVHAWDTVQEKLSFSDRFGLTLTFEPANQDTYLTIVRHLAAQAGIDLKLEDLEHQAKEWATRHNGRSGRSARQFVDFLKADLALANK
;
A
#
# COMPACT_ATOMS: atom_id res chain seq x y z
N MET A 1 18.41 37.21 32.20
CA MET A 1 18.18 36.83 30.79
C MET A 1 18.90 35.52 30.54
N SER A 2 18.21 34.37 30.61
CA SER A 2 18.82 33.08 30.30
C SER A 2 18.90 32.91 28.78
N ALA A 3 19.92 33.48 28.15
CA ALA A 3 20.22 33.21 26.75
C ALA A 3 20.89 31.83 26.62
N LEU A 4 20.70 31.17 25.47
CA LEU A 4 21.46 29.97 25.12
C LEU A 4 22.97 30.28 25.18
N ASN A 5 23.75 29.34 25.72
CA ASN A 5 25.20 29.51 25.79
C ASN A 5 25.84 29.44 24.39
N SER A 6 27.05 29.97 24.26
CA SER A 6 27.78 30.03 22.98
C SER A 6 27.98 28.65 22.34
N GLN A 7 28.16 27.61 23.17
CA GLN A 7 28.30 26.22 22.72
C GLN A 7 27.00 25.68 22.09
N ALA A 8 25.84 25.93 22.69
CA ALA A 8 24.54 25.53 22.15
C ALA A 8 24.26 26.24 20.81
N ILE A 9 24.52 27.55 20.74
CA ILE A 9 24.34 28.32 19.50
C ILE A 9 25.27 27.79 18.39
N ALA A 10 26.53 27.46 18.73
CA ALA A 10 27.45 26.86 17.77
C ALA A 10 26.97 25.50 17.28
N GLN A 11 26.42 24.65 18.16
CA GLN A 11 25.88 23.35 17.80
C GLN A 11 24.61 23.45 16.94
N ILE A 12 23.70 24.38 17.25
CA ILE A 12 22.51 24.65 16.43
C ILE A 12 22.92 25.10 15.02
N ARG A 13 23.83 26.07 14.91
CA ARG A 13 24.37 26.51 13.61
C ARG A 13 25.04 25.38 12.84
N TYR A 14 25.76 24.52 13.56
CA TYR A 14 26.40 23.35 12.97
C TYR A 14 25.36 22.39 12.37
N LEU A 15 24.30 22.04 13.10
CA LEU A 15 23.20 21.20 12.61
C LEU A 15 22.47 21.82 11.40
N GLN A 16 22.25 23.13 11.39
CA GLN A 16 21.65 23.83 10.25
C GLN A 16 22.53 23.70 8.99
N ARG A 17 23.84 23.90 9.12
CA ARG A 17 24.80 23.75 8.01
C ARG A 17 24.87 22.31 7.52
N LEU A 18 24.84 21.35 8.43
CA LEU A 18 24.80 19.92 8.12
C LEU A 18 23.55 19.57 7.32
N ALA A 19 22.36 19.97 7.77
CA ALA A 19 21.13 19.72 7.01
C ALA A 19 21.17 20.37 5.61
N ALA A 20 21.77 21.56 5.49
CA ALA A 20 21.95 22.24 4.21
C ALA A 20 23.04 21.60 3.31
N SER A 21 23.95 20.80 3.85
CA SER A 21 25.03 20.15 3.08
C SER A 21 24.64 18.80 2.50
N LEU A 22 23.43 18.29 2.79
CA LEU A 22 22.93 17.04 2.22
C LEU A 22 22.80 17.12 0.70
N LEU A 23 23.28 16.06 0.05
CA LEU A 23 23.33 15.94 -1.41
C LEU A 23 22.15 15.13 -1.96
N LEU A 24 22.01 13.89 -1.51
CA LEU A 24 21.04 12.89 -1.96
C LEU A 24 19.79 12.87 -1.09
N TYR A 25 19.97 12.86 0.23
CA TYR A 25 18.89 12.69 1.22
C TYR A 25 18.23 14.01 1.64
N ARG A 26 18.40 15.06 0.84
CA ARG A 26 17.85 16.39 1.13
C ARG A 26 16.32 16.39 1.22
N SER A 27 15.65 15.52 0.45
CA SER A 27 14.20 15.33 0.43
C SER A 27 13.59 14.96 1.78
N ILE A 28 14.35 14.31 2.68
CA ILE A 28 13.90 13.99 4.04
C ILE A 28 13.39 15.25 4.76
N PHE A 29 14.10 16.36 4.57
CA PHE A 29 13.77 17.63 5.21
C PHE A 29 12.64 18.41 4.53
N HIS A 30 12.16 18.00 3.36
CA HIS A 30 10.96 18.61 2.74
C HIS A 30 9.65 18.11 3.37
N SER A 31 9.71 17.03 4.16
CA SER A 31 8.55 16.53 4.89
C SER A 31 8.12 17.50 6.01
N PRO A 32 6.85 17.46 6.47
CA PRO A 32 6.39 18.31 7.56
C PRO A 32 7.20 18.17 8.85
N ALA A 33 7.65 16.95 9.18
CA ALA A 33 8.46 16.69 10.38
C ALA A 33 9.89 17.24 10.24
N GLY A 34 10.49 17.08 9.06
CA GLY A 34 11.80 17.64 8.74
C GLY A 34 11.81 19.16 8.73
N GLN A 35 10.80 19.79 8.11
CA GLN A 35 10.63 21.25 8.14
C GLN A 35 10.44 21.76 9.57
N ALA A 36 9.55 21.14 10.36
CA ALA A 36 9.34 21.55 11.75
C ALA A 36 10.62 21.46 12.61
N PHE A 37 11.51 20.49 12.33
CA PHE A 37 12.82 20.42 12.98
C PHE A 37 13.74 21.57 12.55
N LEU A 38 13.82 21.88 11.26
CA LEU A 38 14.62 23.01 10.76
C LEU A 38 14.11 24.35 11.27
N ASP A 39 12.79 24.54 11.30
CA ASP A 39 12.13 25.72 11.85
C ASP A 39 12.45 25.88 13.34
N LEU A 40 12.45 24.77 14.10
CA LEU A 40 12.84 24.77 15.50
C LEU A 40 14.31 25.19 15.68
N LEU A 41 15.23 24.65 14.89
CA LEU A 41 16.64 25.09 14.93
C LEU A 41 16.79 26.57 14.57
N GLN A 42 16.01 27.05 13.59
CA GLN A 42 16.01 28.46 13.20
C GLN A 42 15.49 29.37 14.31
N ALA A 43 14.36 29.01 14.93
CA ALA A 43 13.80 29.75 16.06
C ALA A 43 14.73 29.77 17.28
N LEU A 44 15.44 28.66 17.55
CA LEU A 44 16.42 28.60 18.63
C LEU A 44 17.68 29.44 18.35
N HIS A 45 18.10 29.54 17.08
CA HIS A 45 19.24 30.37 16.68
C HIS A 45 18.88 31.87 16.73
N HIS A 46 17.68 32.25 16.30
CA HIS A 46 17.22 33.64 16.27
C HIS A 46 16.34 34.02 17.47
N SER A 47 16.45 33.29 18.58
CA SER A 47 15.58 33.44 19.75
C SER A 47 15.39 34.90 20.13
N ASP A 48 14.13 35.33 20.10
CA ASP A 48 13.72 36.65 20.51
C ASP A 48 13.71 36.77 22.05
N ALA A 49 13.59 38.00 22.56
CA ALA A 49 13.60 38.23 24.01
C ALA A 49 12.42 37.56 24.74
N SER A 50 11.31 37.28 24.02
CA SER A 50 10.13 36.62 24.59
C SER A 50 10.19 35.10 24.53
N GLY A 51 11.04 34.52 23.67
CA GLY A 51 11.14 33.07 23.46
C GLY A 51 9.93 32.45 22.75
N PHE A 52 8.97 33.28 22.32
CA PHE A 52 7.68 32.85 21.75
C PHE A 52 7.86 32.01 20.48
N GLU A 53 8.79 32.38 19.61
CA GLU A 53 9.04 31.65 18.36
C GLU A 53 9.57 30.24 18.64
N SER A 54 10.51 30.10 19.58
CA SER A 54 11.07 28.81 19.99
C SER A 54 10.01 27.89 20.59
N LEU A 55 9.09 28.44 21.40
CA LEU A 55 8.00 27.70 22.01
C LEU A 55 6.97 27.22 20.97
N ASN A 56 6.58 28.08 20.02
CA ASN A 56 5.66 27.71 18.95
C ASN A 56 6.26 26.66 18.01
N ALA A 57 7.52 26.83 17.62
CA ALA A 57 8.21 25.87 16.76
C ALA A 57 8.30 24.49 17.45
N TYR A 58 8.65 24.45 18.74
CA TYR A 58 8.68 23.21 19.51
C TYR A 58 7.30 22.58 19.63
N GLY A 59 6.25 23.37 19.89
CA GLY A 59 4.87 22.90 19.95
C GLY A 59 4.41 22.26 18.64
N ASN A 60 4.74 22.86 17.49
CA ASN A 60 4.44 22.29 16.18
C ASN A 60 5.21 20.98 15.94
N TRP A 61 6.50 20.96 16.26
CA TRP A 61 7.35 19.76 16.12
C TRP A 61 6.89 18.60 17.01
N PHE A 62 6.52 18.88 18.27
CA PHE A 62 5.94 17.89 19.19
C PHE A 62 4.61 17.35 18.66
N ARG A 63 3.70 18.23 18.21
CA ARG A 63 2.40 17.86 17.64
C ARG A 63 2.53 16.92 16.45
N ILE A 64 3.51 17.15 15.56
CA ILE A 64 3.74 16.30 14.39
C ILE A 64 4.24 14.91 14.78
N GLN A 65 5.15 14.80 15.75
CA GLN A 65 5.62 13.51 16.26
C GLN A 65 4.48 12.73 16.95
N ALA A 66 3.72 13.41 17.80
CA ALA A 66 2.55 12.83 18.47
C ALA A 66 1.52 12.30 17.48
N ALA A 67 1.21 13.07 16.42
CA ALA A 67 0.26 12.66 15.39
C ALA A 67 0.72 11.42 14.60
N LYS A 68 2.03 11.22 14.44
CA LYS A 68 2.61 10.07 13.74
C LYS A 68 2.89 8.88 14.66
N ASN A 69 2.84 9.06 15.98
CA ASN A 69 3.24 8.07 16.98
C ASN A 69 4.68 7.53 16.77
N LEU A 70 5.60 8.41 16.38
CA LEU A 70 7.02 8.08 16.14
C LEU A 70 7.91 9.06 16.89
N SER A 71 8.99 8.53 17.49
CA SER A 71 10.07 9.38 18.01
C SER A 71 10.81 10.06 16.85
N TRP A 72 11.56 11.11 17.15
CA TRP A 72 12.46 11.76 16.20
C TRP A 72 13.42 10.78 15.52
N GLN A 73 14.04 9.92 16.33
CA GLN A 73 15.02 8.94 15.88
C GLN A 73 14.39 7.89 14.96
N ASP A 74 13.26 7.30 15.37
CA ASP A 74 12.54 6.29 14.57
C ASP A 74 12.02 6.89 13.27
N TRP A 75 11.53 8.13 13.33
CA TRP A 75 11.08 8.86 12.15
C TRP A 75 12.23 9.07 11.16
N LEU A 76 13.39 9.54 11.62
CA LEU A 76 14.53 9.82 10.75
C LEU A 76 15.03 8.55 10.04
N ILE A 77 15.18 7.43 10.78
CA ILE A 77 15.55 6.14 10.20
C ILE A 77 14.50 5.70 9.17
N ALA A 78 13.21 5.80 9.51
CA ALA A 78 12.13 5.42 8.61
C ALA A 78 12.09 6.24 7.32
N GLU A 79 12.43 7.55 7.37
CA GLU A 79 12.55 8.36 6.17
C GLU A 79 13.77 7.96 5.33
N ILE A 80 14.93 7.72 5.93
CA ILE A 80 16.12 7.23 5.20
C ILE A 80 15.77 5.94 4.45
N LEU A 81 15.17 4.96 5.12
CA LEU A 81 14.80 3.67 4.52
C LEU A 81 13.76 3.79 3.39
N ARG A 82 13.08 4.92 3.26
CA ARG A 82 12.01 5.15 2.27
C ARG A 82 12.28 6.32 1.33
N ASP A 83 13.43 6.95 1.43
CA ASP A 83 13.77 8.12 0.64
C ASP A 83 14.05 7.73 -0.82
N GLU A 84 13.42 8.43 -1.75
CA GLU A 84 13.58 8.22 -3.18
C GLU A 84 14.57 9.25 -3.73
N ASN A 85 15.78 8.78 -4.02
CA ASN A 85 16.88 9.61 -4.49
C ASN A 85 17.75 8.81 -5.48
N PRO A 86 18.70 9.44 -6.19
CA PRO A 86 19.51 8.75 -7.19
C PRO A 86 20.24 7.50 -6.68
N PHE A 87 20.68 7.49 -5.41
CA PHE A 87 21.32 6.33 -4.80
C PHE A 87 20.33 5.20 -4.55
N SER A 88 19.18 5.49 -3.92
CA SER A 88 18.17 4.46 -3.64
C SER A 88 17.52 3.91 -4.92
N CYS A 89 17.36 4.73 -5.96
CA CYS A 89 16.86 4.30 -7.27
C CYS A 89 17.85 3.39 -8.01
N GLN A 90 19.14 3.72 -8.04
CA GLN A 90 20.13 2.86 -8.70
C GLN A 90 20.39 1.58 -7.91
N ALA A 91 20.42 1.65 -6.58
CA ALA A 91 20.58 0.48 -5.71
C ALA A 91 19.43 -0.54 -5.85
N GLN A 92 18.24 -0.10 -6.28
CA GLN A 92 17.13 -1.01 -6.58
C GLN A 92 17.41 -1.92 -7.79
N GLN A 93 18.22 -1.45 -8.74
CA GLN A 93 18.41 -2.10 -10.04
C GLN A 93 19.77 -2.77 -10.18
N ALA A 94 20.79 -2.29 -9.47
CA ALA A 94 22.17 -2.69 -9.65
C ALA A 94 22.81 -3.12 -8.32
N ASP A 95 23.81 -4.00 -8.40
CA ASP A 95 24.62 -4.39 -7.24
C ASP A 95 25.40 -3.19 -6.71
N PHE A 96 25.62 -3.12 -5.39
CA PHE A 96 26.35 -2.01 -4.76
C PHE A 96 27.73 -1.78 -5.41
N ALA A 97 28.44 -2.87 -5.74
CA ALA A 97 29.76 -2.81 -6.40
C ALA A 97 29.74 -2.21 -7.82
N SER A 98 28.57 -2.14 -8.46
CA SER A 98 28.39 -1.56 -9.80
C SER A 98 27.96 -0.09 -9.77
N LEU A 99 27.63 0.44 -8.59
CA LEU A 99 27.26 1.85 -8.44
C LEU A 99 28.49 2.76 -8.64
N SER A 100 28.25 3.96 -9.16
CA SER A 100 29.31 4.95 -9.34
C SER A 100 29.99 5.27 -7.99
N PRO A 101 31.34 5.28 -7.92
CA PRO A 101 32.06 5.64 -6.69
C PRO A 101 31.65 7.01 -6.15
N ALA A 102 31.41 7.99 -7.03
CA ALA A 102 30.97 9.33 -6.62
C ALA A 102 29.59 9.32 -5.96
N LEU A 103 28.68 8.47 -6.43
CA LEU A 103 27.34 8.31 -5.84
C LEU A 103 27.41 7.64 -4.47
N VAL A 104 28.27 6.62 -4.35
CA VAL A 104 28.50 5.93 -3.07
C VAL A 104 29.13 6.87 -2.04
N GLU A 105 30.13 7.68 -2.43
CA GLU A 105 30.74 8.66 -1.52
C GLU A 105 29.75 9.77 -1.12
N ALA A 106 28.87 10.22 -2.02
CA ALA A 106 27.80 11.15 -1.67
C ALA A 106 26.82 10.53 -0.66
N ALA A 107 26.44 9.26 -0.82
CA ALA A 107 25.57 8.56 0.13
C ALA A 107 26.25 8.41 1.49
N LYS A 108 27.53 8.02 1.53
CA LYS A 108 28.32 7.94 2.77
C LYS A 108 28.43 9.28 3.49
N HIS A 109 28.67 10.35 2.75
CA HIS A 109 28.72 11.72 3.27
C HIS A 109 27.39 12.07 3.95
N ASP A 110 26.28 11.94 3.22
CA ASP A 110 24.96 12.23 3.75
C ASP A 110 24.60 11.38 4.97
N LEU A 111 24.98 10.09 4.99
CA LEU A 111 24.74 9.22 6.14
C LEU A 111 25.50 9.68 7.40
N GLN A 112 26.72 10.20 7.26
CA GLN A 112 27.45 10.81 8.40
C GLN A 112 26.78 12.10 8.89
N VAL A 113 26.30 12.92 7.96
CA VAL A 113 25.53 14.12 8.26
C VAL A 113 24.26 13.76 9.03
N LEU A 114 23.49 12.79 8.53
CA LEU A 114 22.24 12.31 9.13
C LEU A 114 22.49 11.64 10.49
N GLN A 115 23.61 10.96 10.68
CA GLN A 115 24.01 10.44 11.99
C GLN A 115 24.18 11.58 13.01
N SER A 116 24.85 12.66 12.63
CA SER A 116 25.05 13.81 13.52
C SER A 116 23.72 14.48 13.88
N ILE A 117 22.76 14.50 12.95
CA ILE A 117 21.39 14.99 13.17
C ILE A 117 20.61 14.03 14.08
N TYR A 118 20.75 12.72 13.87
CA TYR A 118 20.15 11.67 14.69
C TYR A 118 20.61 11.73 16.16
N GLU A 119 21.90 12.04 16.38
CA GLU A 119 22.49 12.21 17.70
C GLU A 119 21.96 13.44 18.45
N CYS A 120 21.36 14.41 17.75
CA CYS A 120 20.62 15.50 18.38
C CYS A 120 19.29 14.98 18.95
N SER A 121 19.32 14.55 20.22
CA SER A 121 18.16 13.96 20.87
C SER A 121 17.05 14.97 21.14
N ALA A 122 15.81 14.48 21.21
CA ALA A 122 14.66 15.28 21.61
C ALA A 122 14.83 15.92 23.00
N GLU A 123 15.59 15.27 23.89
CA GLU A 123 15.96 15.81 25.21
C GLU A 123 16.86 17.03 25.10
N GLN A 124 17.82 17.02 24.17
CA GLN A 124 18.71 18.13 23.94
C GLN A 124 17.94 19.33 23.36
N LEU A 125 17.07 19.09 22.37
CA LEU A 125 16.18 20.11 21.81
C LEU A 125 15.29 20.73 22.90
N SER A 126 14.67 19.89 23.74
CA SER A 126 13.82 20.34 24.84
C SER A 126 14.59 21.17 25.89
N LYS A 127 15.83 20.80 26.20
CA LYS A 127 16.72 21.62 27.06
C LYS A 127 17.02 22.99 26.46
N TRP A 128 17.27 23.06 25.15
CA TRP A 128 17.48 24.34 24.46
C TRP A 128 16.23 25.20 24.49
N VAL A 129 15.06 24.61 24.22
CA VAL A 129 13.77 25.31 24.25
C VAL A 129 13.43 25.81 25.65
N ARG A 130 13.73 25.05 26.71
CA ARG A 130 13.55 25.53 28.09
C ARG A 130 14.32 26.83 28.34
N VAL A 131 15.58 26.89 27.91
CA VAL A 131 16.44 28.06 28.12
C VAL A 131 15.96 29.23 27.26
N ALA A 132 15.75 29.00 25.96
CA ALA A 132 15.32 30.03 25.01
C ALA A 132 13.93 30.59 25.34
N GLY A 133 13.00 29.72 25.72
CA GLY A 133 11.62 30.04 26.12
C GLY A 133 11.47 30.49 27.57
N GLN A 134 12.56 30.57 28.35
CA GLN A 134 12.56 30.96 29.77
C GLN A 134 11.56 30.15 30.63
N LEU A 135 11.41 28.86 30.33
CA LEU A 135 10.50 27.96 31.04
C LEU A 135 11.11 27.47 32.36
N GLU A 136 10.28 27.34 33.39
CA GLU A 136 10.70 26.77 34.70
C GLU A 136 11.05 25.29 34.60
N ALA A 137 10.30 24.54 33.80
CA ALA A 137 10.45 23.10 33.60
C ALA A 137 10.84 22.75 32.15
N ILE A 138 11.45 21.58 31.98
CA ILE A 138 11.76 21.01 30.67
C ILE A 138 10.43 20.64 29.98
N PRO A 139 10.14 21.13 28.77
CA PRO A 139 8.91 20.78 28.09
C PRO A 139 8.86 19.28 27.76
N PRO A 140 7.66 18.68 27.74
CA PRO A 140 7.50 17.24 27.54
C PRO A 140 8.08 16.81 26.19
N ILE A 141 8.65 15.60 26.18
CA ILE A 141 9.29 15.00 25.01
C ILE A 141 8.41 13.84 24.56
N TRP A 142 8.25 13.70 23.24
CA TRP A 142 7.57 12.55 22.68
C TRP A 142 8.53 11.36 22.63
N TYR A 143 8.14 10.25 23.23
CA TYR A 143 8.82 8.97 23.11
C TYR A 143 7.85 7.95 22.51
N SER A 144 8.35 7.01 21.71
CA SER A 144 7.55 5.88 21.27
C SER A 144 7.70 4.73 22.27
N GLU A 145 6.58 4.32 22.87
CA GLU A 145 6.53 3.15 23.77
C GLU A 145 6.85 1.84 23.03
N ASN A 146 6.71 1.82 21.70
CA ASN A 146 6.89 0.65 20.84
C ASN A 146 8.26 0.62 20.12
N SER A 147 9.33 1.11 20.77
CA SER A 147 10.70 1.01 20.24
C SER A 147 11.27 -0.43 20.24
N GLY A 148 10.47 -1.42 20.63
CA GLY A 148 10.93 -2.75 21.03
C GLY A 148 10.87 -3.87 20.00
N GLU A 149 10.27 -3.69 18.81
CA GLU A 149 10.18 -4.81 17.85
C GLU A 149 10.48 -4.35 16.42
N ASN A 150 11.76 -4.32 16.04
CA ASN A 150 12.13 -4.76 14.69
C ASN A 150 13.58 -5.21 14.56
N ARG A 151 13.67 -6.48 14.17
CA ARG A 151 14.86 -7.28 13.86
C ARG A 151 15.50 -6.77 12.55
N GLU A 152 16.83 -6.69 12.52
CA GLU A 152 17.65 -6.65 11.29
C GLU A 152 17.35 -5.55 10.25
N LEU A 153 16.96 -4.34 10.66
CA LEU A 153 16.92 -3.19 9.75
C LEU A 153 18.28 -2.50 9.67
N PRO A 154 18.70 -1.98 8.49
CA PRO A 154 19.89 -1.15 8.40
C PRO A 154 19.75 0.05 9.34
N LEU A 155 20.85 0.45 9.97
CA LEU A 155 20.90 1.54 10.97
C LEU A 155 20.22 1.25 12.32
N HIS A 156 19.46 0.15 12.46
CA HIS A 156 19.01 -0.32 13.78
C HIS A 156 20.15 -1.07 14.48
N GLY A 157 20.94 -0.31 15.24
CA GLY A 157 22.09 -0.76 16.00
C GLY A 157 23.00 0.43 16.29
N LYS A 158 23.77 0.41 17.39
CA LYS A 158 24.78 1.45 17.66
C LYS A 158 25.96 1.29 16.71
N LEU A 159 25.74 1.58 15.42
CA LEU A 159 26.83 1.69 14.45
C LEU A 159 27.64 2.95 14.81
N PRO A 160 28.97 2.84 14.99
CA PRO A 160 29.79 4.01 15.33
C PRO A 160 29.85 5.03 14.18
N ASN A 161 29.65 4.57 12.94
CA ASN A 161 29.67 5.41 11.75
C ASN A 161 28.67 4.91 10.70
N TRP A 162 27.66 5.72 10.38
CA TRP A 162 26.62 5.38 9.42
C TRP A 162 27.11 5.30 7.97
N SER A 163 28.26 5.89 7.62
CA SER A 163 28.84 5.67 6.27
C SER A 163 29.12 4.20 5.96
N ASN A 164 29.42 3.38 6.99
CA ASN A 164 29.63 1.95 6.83
C ASN A 164 28.33 1.19 6.50
N ALA A 165 27.17 1.81 6.67
CA ALA A 165 25.88 1.21 6.36
C ALA A 165 25.47 1.38 4.89
N ALA A 166 26.23 2.11 4.06
CA ALA A 166 25.86 2.38 2.67
C ALA A 166 25.57 1.11 1.86
N GLU A 167 26.40 0.07 2.01
CA GLU A 167 26.19 -1.21 1.33
C GLU A 167 24.94 -1.93 1.86
N ALA A 168 24.76 -2.00 3.17
CA ALA A 168 23.58 -2.60 3.80
C ALA A 168 22.29 -1.87 3.39
N LEU A 169 22.33 -0.55 3.25
CA LEU A 169 21.22 0.25 2.74
C LEU A 169 20.95 -0.03 1.26
N ALA A 170 21.97 -0.17 0.43
CA ALA A 170 21.79 -0.54 -0.97
C ALA A 170 21.13 -1.93 -1.10
N VAL A 171 21.57 -2.91 -0.30
CA VAL A 171 20.92 -4.24 -0.23
C VAL A 171 19.48 -4.12 0.25
N TYR A 172 19.21 -3.26 1.22
CA TYR A 172 17.86 -3.00 1.70
C TYR A 172 16.97 -2.40 0.61
N TYR A 173 17.42 -1.35 -0.10
CA TYR A 173 16.66 -0.77 -1.21
C TYR A 173 16.42 -1.77 -2.33
N ARG A 174 17.40 -2.62 -2.65
CA ARG A 174 17.21 -3.71 -3.62
C ARG A 174 16.12 -4.70 -3.20
N LYS A 175 16.01 -4.97 -1.89
CA LYS A 175 15.03 -5.92 -1.36
C LYS A 175 13.64 -5.29 -1.19
N PHE A 176 13.54 -4.09 -0.63
CA PHE A 176 12.26 -3.50 -0.18
C PHE A 176 11.82 -2.29 -1.02
N GLY A 177 12.69 -1.81 -1.89
CA GLY A 177 12.53 -0.60 -2.71
C GLY A 177 12.60 0.69 -1.90
N ALA A 178 12.29 1.79 -2.58
CA ALA A 178 12.27 3.13 -2.00
C ALA A 178 10.99 3.88 -2.39
N GLY A 179 10.83 5.10 -1.86
CA GLY A 179 9.79 6.03 -2.27
C GLY A 179 8.37 5.54 -2.00
N LEU A 180 7.49 5.82 -2.95
CA LEU A 180 6.05 5.55 -2.85
C LEU A 180 5.74 4.07 -2.59
N PHE A 181 6.44 3.15 -3.28
CA PHE A 181 6.23 1.71 -3.16
C PHE A 181 6.81 1.09 -1.88
N ALA A 182 7.74 1.78 -1.21
CA ALA A 182 8.20 1.40 0.13
C ALA A 182 7.27 1.92 1.24
N ARG A 183 6.49 2.98 0.96
CA ARG A 183 5.59 3.63 1.93
C ARG A 183 4.22 2.97 2.02
N TYR A 184 3.66 2.55 0.89
CA TYR A 184 2.30 2.01 0.82
C TYR A 184 2.27 0.61 0.21
N ARG A 185 1.31 -0.19 0.66
CA ARG A 185 1.04 -1.53 0.12
C ARG A 185 -0.05 -1.52 -0.95
N ALA A 186 -1.05 -0.66 -0.78
CA ALA A 186 -2.15 -0.48 -1.72
C ALA A 186 -2.10 0.90 -2.38
N PHE A 187 -2.56 0.95 -3.63
CA PHE A 187 -2.63 2.16 -4.44
C PHE A 187 -3.95 2.23 -5.18
N GLN A 188 -4.36 3.45 -5.47
CA GLN A 188 -5.39 3.75 -6.46
C GLN A 188 -4.74 4.57 -7.58
N TRP A 189 -5.03 4.21 -8.82
CA TRP A 189 -4.73 5.06 -9.97
C TRP A 189 -5.90 6.00 -10.23
N GLY A 190 -5.59 7.27 -10.49
CA GLY A 190 -6.58 8.24 -10.94
C GLY A 190 -5.95 9.58 -11.22
N GLN A 191 -6.52 10.33 -12.18
CA GLN A 191 -6.01 11.63 -12.61
C GLN A 191 -4.51 11.58 -13.05
N GLY A 192 -4.07 10.47 -13.66
CA GLY A 192 -2.70 10.30 -14.15
C GLY A 192 -1.63 9.99 -13.09
N GLU A 193 -2.04 9.73 -11.84
CA GLU A 193 -1.14 9.54 -10.69
C GLU A 193 -1.47 8.28 -9.87
N LEU A 194 -0.43 7.71 -9.26
CA LEU A 194 -0.55 6.66 -8.24
C LEU A 194 -0.69 7.29 -6.86
N ARG A 195 -1.79 6.99 -6.17
CA ARG A 195 -2.05 7.47 -4.81
C ARG A 195 -1.98 6.31 -3.82
N GLY A 196 -1.16 6.46 -2.79
CA GLY A 196 -1.03 5.46 -1.72
C GLY A 196 -2.25 5.43 -0.82
N ILE A 197 -2.71 4.22 -0.47
CA ILE A 197 -3.82 3.98 0.45
C ILE A 197 -3.24 3.58 1.81
N THR A 198 -3.56 4.35 2.86
CA THR A 198 -3.09 4.11 4.24
C THR A 198 -3.89 3.03 4.96
N HIS A 199 -5.17 2.91 4.66
CA HIS A 199 -6.10 1.99 5.32
C HIS A 199 -6.72 1.06 4.29
N ALA A 200 -5.98 0.01 3.92
CA ALA A 200 -6.51 -1.05 3.06
C ALA A 200 -7.54 -1.91 3.81
N ASP A 201 -8.42 -2.56 3.04
CA ASP A 201 -9.38 -3.53 3.57
C ASP A 201 -8.66 -4.65 4.33
N ARG A 202 -9.23 -5.07 5.47
CA ARG A 202 -8.63 -6.07 6.38
C ARG A 202 -9.05 -7.50 6.08
N VAL A 203 -9.79 -7.73 5.00
CA VAL A 203 -10.21 -9.08 4.56
C VAL A 203 -8.99 -10.00 4.43
N THR A 204 -9.07 -11.16 5.06
CA THR A 204 -8.04 -12.21 4.99
C THR A 204 -8.52 -13.41 4.18
N LEU A 205 -7.59 -14.24 3.72
CA LEU A 205 -7.93 -15.49 3.01
C LEU A 205 -8.78 -16.45 3.89
N LYS A 206 -8.67 -16.32 5.21
CA LYS A 206 -9.44 -17.12 6.18
C LYS A 206 -10.90 -16.70 6.27
N ASP A 207 -11.24 -15.49 5.83
CA ASP A 207 -12.62 -14.99 5.84
C ASP A 207 -13.43 -15.52 4.64
N LEU A 208 -12.75 -16.12 3.66
CA LEU A 208 -13.33 -16.58 2.41
C LEU A 208 -13.45 -18.11 2.42
N VAL A 209 -14.68 -18.60 2.60
CA VAL A 209 -15.03 -20.03 2.57
C VAL A 209 -15.85 -20.36 1.32
N CYS A 210 -15.87 -21.63 0.92
CA CYS A 210 -16.59 -22.13 -0.26
C CYS A 210 -16.02 -21.61 -1.60
N CYS A 211 -14.74 -21.25 -1.62
CA CYS A 211 -14.01 -20.88 -2.84
C CYS A 211 -12.55 -21.39 -2.79
N GLU A 212 -12.34 -22.55 -2.17
CA GLU A 212 -11.02 -23.10 -1.84
C GLU A 212 -10.17 -23.30 -3.10
N TRP A 213 -10.74 -23.86 -4.17
CA TRP A 213 -10.01 -24.06 -5.42
C TRP A 213 -9.59 -22.74 -6.07
N GLN A 214 -10.49 -21.76 -6.13
CA GLN A 214 -10.22 -20.43 -6.68
C GLN A 214 -9.15 -19.72 -5.86
N ARG A 215 -9.25 -19.82 -4.53
CA ARG A 215 -8.27 -19.29 -3.58
C ARG A 215 -6.90 -19.91 -3.81
N ASP A 216 -6.80 -21.23 -3.82
CA ASP A 216 -5.53 -21.93 -3.91
C ASP A 216 -4.85 -21.70 -5.27
N ALA A 217 -5.62 -21.67 -6.35
CA ALA A 217 -5.12 -21.31 -7.68
C ALA A 217 -4.58 -19.87 -7.73
N LEU A 218 -5.31 -18.91 -7.16
CA LEU A 218 -4.90 -17.50 -7.13
C LEU A 218 -3.66 -17.28 -6.23
N VAL A 219 -3.62 -17.94 -5.07
CA VAL A 219 -2.47 -17.94 -4.16
C VAL A 219 -1.23 -18.47 -4.87
N LYS A 220 -1.33 -19.66 -5.49
CA LYS A 220 -0.21 -20.28 -6.22
C LYS A 220 0.31 -19.38 -7.35
N ASN A 221 -0.57 -18.77 -8.12
CA ASN A 221 -0.18 -17.82 -9.17
C ASN A 221 0.53 -16.58 -8.62
N THR A 222 0.08 -16.09 -7.46
CA THR A 222 0.69 -14.95 -6.77
C THR A 222 2.05 -15.32 -6.17
N GLU A 223 2.23 -16.55 -5.69
CA GLU A 223 3.54 -17.05 -5.25
C GLU A 223 4.55 -17.12 -6.39
N PHE A 224 4.11 -17.50 -7.60
CA PHE A 224 4.98 -17.47 -8.79
C PHE A 224 5.47 -16.05 -9.07
N LEU A 225 4.56 -15.06 -9.02
CA LEU A 225 4.91 -13.65 -9.18
C LEU A 225 5.93 -13.19 -8.12
N LEU A 226 5.71 -13.57 -6.86
CA LEU A 226 6.60 -13.23 -5.74
C LEU A 226 7.98 -13.86 -5.88
N ALA A 227 8.05 -15.08 -6.38
CA ALA A 227 9.30 -15.78 -6.65
C ALA A 227 10.00 -15.31 -7.94
N GLY A 228 9.40 -14.39 -8.71
CA GLY A 228 9.95 -13.87 -9.95
C GLY A 228 9.78 -14.78 -11.16
N TYR A 229 8.95 -15.83 -11.04
CA TYR A 229 8.53 -16.65 -12.17
C TYR A 229 7.39 -15.99 -12.96
N PRO A 230 7.19 -16.37 -14.23
CA PRO A 230 6.03 -15.93 -14.99
C PRO A 230 4.72 -16.28 -14.27
N ALA A 231 3.93 -15.26 -13.95
CA ALA A 231 2.58 -15.41 -13.40
C ALA A 231 1.52 -15.03 -14.45
N LEU A 232 0.35 -15.62 -14.32
CA LEU A 232 -0.75 -15.48 -15.27
C LEU A 232 -1.57 -14.24 -14.95
N HIS A 233 -2.08 -13.57 -15.98
CA HIS A 233 -3.21 -12.65 -15.82
C HIS A 233 -4.45 -13.46 -15.46
N VAL A 234 -5.27 -12.95 -14.55
CA VAL A 234 -6.40 -13.69 -13.99
C VAL A 234 -7.72 -12.99 -14.23
N LEU A 235 -8.71 -13.73 -14.71
CA LEU A 235 -10.11 -13.27 -14.79
C LEU A 235 -10.96 -14.03 -13.77
N LEU A 236 -11.51 -13.30 -12.80
CA LEU A 236 -12.44 -13.83 -11.81
C LEU A 236 -13.87 -13.49 -12.24
N TYR A 237 -14.68 -14.48 -12.61
CA TYR A 237 -16.04 -14.26 -13.10
C TYR A 237 -17.07 -14.95 -12.23
N GLY A 238 -18.26 -14.37 -12.08
CA GLY A 238 -19.32 -14.96 -11.28
C GLY A 238 -20.29 -13.93 -10.71
N SER A 239 -21.25 -14.38 -9.90
CA SER A 239 -22.29 -13.49 -9.37
C SER A 239 -21.75 -12.36 -8.49
N ARG A 240 -22.47 -11.24 -8.44
CA ARG A 240 -22.20 -10.14 -7.49
C ARG A 240 -22.21 -10.67 -6.05
N GLY A 241 -21.27 -10.20 -5.24
CA GLY A 241 -21.19 -10.57 -3.83
C GLY A 241 -20.67 -11.99 -3.53
N SER A 242 -20.10 -12.69 -4.52
CA SER A 242 -19.49 -14.02 -4.33
C SER A 242 -18.07 -14.00 -3.75
N GLY A 243 -17.50 -12.83 -3.49
CA GLY A 243 -16.17 -12.70 -2.87
C GLY A 243 -14.99 -12.53 -3.84
N LYS A 244 -15.22 -12.32 -5.15
CA LYS A 244 -14.15 -12.13 -6.16
C LYS A 244 -13.15 -11.02 -5.80
N SER A 245 -13.66 -9.81 -5.57
CA SER A 245 -12.83 -8.64 -5.23
C SER A 245 -12.19 -8.80 -3.84
N SER A 246 -12.93 -9.39 -2.90
CA SER A 246 -12.44 -9.71 -1.55
C SER A 246 -11.26 -10.70 -1.61
N LEU A 247 -11.30 -11.69 -2.49
CA LEU A 247 -10.21 -12.65 -2.68
C LEU A 247 -8.95 -11.96 -3.18
N VAL A 248 -9.04 -11.09 -4.19
CA VAL A 248 -7.87 -10.34 -4.67
C VAL A 248 -7.32 -9.41 -3.59
N LYS A 249 -8.19 -8.68 -2.88
CA LYS A 249 -7.80 -7.78 -1.78
C LYS A 249 -7.12 -8.53 -0.63
N SER A 250 -7.55 -9.76 -0.35
CA SER A 250 -6.98 -10.58 0.72
C SER A 250 -5.53 -11.00 0.47
N LEU A 251 -5.10 -11.09 -0.79
CA LEU A 251 -3.70 -11.38 -1.15
C LEU A 251 -2.76 -10.30 -0.63
N LEU A 252 -3.22 -9.04 -0.57
CA LEU A 252 -2.40 -7.96 -0.05
C LEU A 252 -2.10 -8.14 1.44
N ASN A 253 -3.07 -8.64 2.21
CA ASN A 253 -2.90 -8.90 3.64
C ASN A 253 -2.02 -10.13 3.88
N GLU A 254 -2.12 -11.15 3.03
CA GLU A 254 -1.28 -12.35 3.12
C GLU A 254 0.18 -12.09 2.70
N PHE A 255 0.40 -11.31 1.64
CA PHE A 255 1.70 -11.20 0.97
C PHE A 255 2.30 -9.78 0.93
N GLY A 256 1.66 -8.79 1.55
CA GLY A 256 2.14 -7.40 1.55
C GLY A 256 3.54 -7.24 2.16
N ASP A 257 3.86 -8.06 3.17
CA ASP A 257 5.19 -8.14 3.79
C ASP A 257 6.25 -8.79 2.90
N ARG A 258 5.83 -9.49 1.84
CA ARG A 258 6.71 -10.11 0.81
C ARG A 258 6.84 -9.22 -0.43
N ASN A 259 6.71 -7.90 -0.27
CA ASN A 259 6.77 -6.90 -1.35
C ASN A 259 5.64 -6.98 -2.39
N LEU A 260 4.51 -7.62 -2.09
CA LEU A 260 3.33 -7.51 -2.92
C LEU A 260 2.71 -6.11 -2.78
N ARG A 261 2.28 -5.54 -3.90
CA ARG A 261 1.53 -4.28 -3.99
C ARG A 261 0.28 -4.49 -4.82
N LEU A 262 -0.80 -3.84 -4.40
CA LEU A 262 -2.08 -3.88 -5.09
C LEU A 262 -2.39 -2.49 -5.65
N ILE A 263 -2.66 -2.39 -6.95
CA ILE A 263 -3.01 -1.13 -7.62
C ILE A 263 -4.43 -1.27 -8.15
N GLU A 264 -5.37 -0.54 -7.59
CA GLU A 264 -6.74 -0.48 -8.09
C GLU A 264 -6.83 0.51 -9.25
N VAL A 265 -7.34 0.05 -10.39
CA VAL A 265 -7.55 0.84 -11.60
C VAL A 265 -9.04 0.79 -11.95
N SER A 266 -9.66 1.95 -12.06
CA SER A 266 -11.07 2.06 -12.42
C SER A 266 -11.27 1.79 -13.91
N LYS A 267 -12.52 1.48 -14.33
CA LYS A 267 -12.83 1.27 -15.75
C LYS A 267 -12.46 2.49 -16.61
N SER A 268 -12.70 3.70 -16.12
CA SER A 268 -12.41 4.95 -16.86
C SER A 268 -10.92 5.22 -17.04
N ASP A 269 -10.06 4.61 -16.21
CA ASP A 269 -8.62 4.81 -16.28
C ASP A 269 -7.87 3.66 -16.98
N LEU A 270 -8.59 2.70 -17.59
CA LEU A 270 -7.97 1.55 -18.25
C LEU A 270 -7.07 1.93 -19.42
N GLN A 271 -7.33 3.07 -20.07
CA GLN A 271 -6.48 3.62 -21.12
C GLN A 271 -5.04 3.90 -20.64
N ASP A 272 -4.85 4.13 -19.34
CA ASP A 272 -3.54 4.45 -18.74
C ASP A 272 -2.75 3.19 -18.37
N LEU A 273 -3.29 1.99 -18.57
CA LEU A 273 -2.60 0.73 -18.22
C LEU A 273 -1.17 0.62 -18.76
N PRO A 274 -0.87 0.99 -20.03
CA PRO A 274 0.51 0.99 -20.53
C PRO A 274 1.43 1.93 -19.74
N LEU A 275 0.95 3.13 -19.40
CA LEU A 275 1.69 4.10 -18.60
C LEU A 275 1.92 3.60 -17.18
N ILE A 276 0.91 2.98 -16.56
CA ILE A 276 1.02 2.36 -15.24
C ILE A 276 2.11 1.29 -15.30
N VAL A 277 2.01 0.33 -16.24
CA VAL A 277 2.98 -0.76 -16.40
C VAL A 277 4.42 -0.25 -16.54
N ASP A 278 4.65 0.80 -17.35
CA ASP A 278 5.99 1.36 -17.53
C ASP A 278 6.54 1.97 -16.23
N ARG A 279 5.71 2.63 -15.41
CA ARG A 279 6.14 3.13 -14.08
C ARG A 279 6.49 2.02 -13.09
N LEU A 280 5.98 0.81 -13.30
CA LEU A 280 6.27 -0.35 -12.45
C LEU A 280 7.54 -1.10 -12.88
N ARG A 281 8.17 -0.76 -14.00
CA ARG A 281 9.40 -1.43 -14.44
C ARG A 281 10.58 -1.01 -13.56
N GLY A 282 11.50 -1.95 -13.33
CA GLY A 282 12.76 -1.67 -12.63
C GLY A 282 12.64 -1.38 -11.13
N VAL A 283 11.46 -1.60 -10.54
CA VAL A 283 11.27 -1.57 -9.08
C VAL A 283 11.17 -3.01 -8.52
N PRO A 284 11.67 -3.26 -7.29
CA PRO A 284 11.77 -4.62 -6.75
C PRO A 284 10.42 -5.21 -6.31
N GLN A 285 9.41 -4.37 -6.07
CA GLN A 285 8.08 -4.84 -5.68
C GLN A 285 7.38 -5.61 -6.81
N LYS A 286 6.41 -6.42 -6.39
CA LYS A 286 5.52 -7.18 -7.27
C LYS A 286 4.13 -6.60 -7.24
N PHE A 287 3.50 -6.45 -8.40
CA PHE A 287 2.27 -5.70 -8.55
C PHE A 287 1.14 -6.57 -9.07
N ILE A 288 0.00 -6.51 -8.38
CA ILE A 288 -1.30 -6.89 -8.94
C ILE A 288 -2.00 -5.61 -9.34
N ILE A 289 -2.22 -5.44 -10.63
CA ILE A 289 -3.10 -4.41 -11.17
C ILE A 289 -4.52 -4.99 -11.14
N PHE A 290 -5.35 -4.44 -10.25
CA PHE A 290 -6.69 -4.90 -10.00
C PHE A 290 -7.72 -4.04 -10.73
N VAL A 291 -8.51 -4.67 -11.57
CA VAL A 291 -9.61 -4.04 -12.30
C VAL A 291 -10.92 -4.65 -11.81
N ASP A 292 -11.71 -3.86 -11.07
CA ASP A 292 -12.99 -4.34 -10.53
C ASP A 292 -14.14 -4.11 -11.52
N ASP A 293 -15.05 -5.07 -11.59
CA ASP A 293 -16.26 -5.07 -12.42
C ASP A 293 -16.03 -4.72 -13.90
N LEU A 294 -15.05 -5.39 -14.52
CA LEU A 294 -14.80 -5.28 -15.95
C LEU A 294 -16.04 -5.71 -16.76
N SER A 295 -16.55 -4.77 -17.57
CA SER A 295 -17.62 -5.00 -18.54
C SER A 295 -17.13 -4.76 -19.96
N PHE A 296 -17.43 -5.73 -20.83
CA PHE A 296 -17.00 -5.81 -22.24
C PHE A 296 -17.91 -5.01 -23.18
N GLU A 297 -18.42 -3.87 -22.73
CA GLU A 297 -19.21 -2.95 -23.56
C GLU A 297 -18.31 -1.87 -24.17
N GLU A 298 -18.78 -1.32 -25.30
CA GLU A 298 -18.18 -0.57 -26.43
C GLU A 298 -17.13 0.53 -26.16
N ASP A 299 -16.37 0.47 -25.07
CA ASP A 299 -15.27 1.40 -24.81
C ASP A 299 -13.98 0.86 -25.43
N ASP A 300 -13.89 1.08 -26.74
CA ASP A 300 -12.88 0.57 -27.65
C ASP A 300 -11.44 0.82 -27.16
N ASP A 301 -11.19 1.99 -26.57
CA ASP A 301 -9.83 2.42 -26.20
C ASP A 301 -9.36 1.79 -24.88
N ALA A 302 -10.24 1.67 -23.88
CA ALA A 302 -9.96 0.93 -22.65
C ALA A 302 -9.67 -0.55 -22.93
N PHE A 303 -10.44 -1.14 -23.84
CA PHE A 303 -10.26 -2.52 -24.25
C PHE A 303 -8.96 -2.72 -25.03
N LYS A 304 -8.64 -1.84 -25.98
CA LYS A 304 -7.34 -1.82 -26.70
C LYS A 304 -6.15 -1.72 -25.74
N ALA A 305 -6.21 -0.84 -24.74
CA ALA A 305 -5.13 -0.69 -23.76
C ALA A 305 -4.90 -1.97 -22.94
N LEU A 306 -5.98 -2.60 -22.45
CA LEU A 306 -5.89 -3.86 -21.72
C LEU A 306 -5.41 -5.00 -22.64
N LYS A 307 -5.87 -5.04 -23.89
CA LYS A 307 -5.47 -5.98 -24.94
C LYS A 307 -3.95 -5.98 -25.14
N VAL A 308 -3.37 -4.79 -25.29
CA VAL A 308 -1.92 -4.57 -25.45
C VAL A 308 -1.13 -5.06 -24.25
N VAL A 309 -1.62 -4.84 -23.03
CA VAL A 309 -0.93 -5.30 -21.81
C VAL A 309 -1.00 -6.83 -21.65
N LEU A 310 -2.11 -7.46 -22.05
CA LEU A 310 -2.29 -8.92 -21.97
C LEU A 310 -1.47 -9.67 -23.04
N GLU A 311 -1.42 -9.17 -24.27
CA GLU A 311 -0.61 -9.77 -25.35
C GLU A 311 0.88 -9.49 -25.21
N GLY A 312 1.24 -8.38 -24.55
CA GLY A 312 2.56 -7.79 -24.63
C GLY A 312 2.70 -6.96 -25.91
N ASN A 313 3.36 -5.81 -25.79
CA ASN A 313 3.75 -4.99 -26.94
C ASN A 313 5.13 -5.46 -27.47
N ILE A 314 5.72 -4.71 -28.40
CA ILE A 314 7.16 -4.79 -28.75
C ILE A 314 8.03 -4.75 -27.48
N THR A 315 7.59 -4.00 -26.47
CA THR A 315 8.19 -3.98 -25.14
C THR A 315 7.82 -5.24 -24.36
N ALA A 316 8.84 -6.01 -23.93
CA ALA A 316 8.67 -7.21 -23.12
C ALA A 316 7.75 -6.98 -21.91
N ARG A 317 6.86 -7.94 -21.63
CA ARG A 317 5.95 -7.89 -20.47
C ARG A 317 6.74 -7.69 -19.17
N PRO A 318 6.32 -6.79 -18.26
CA PRO A 318 6.98 -6.63 -16.96
C PRO A 318 6.92 -7.96 -16.18
N GLN A 319 8.07 -8.47 -15.75
CA GLN A 319 8.12 -9.70 -14.94
C GLN A 319 7.56 -9.52 -13.52
N ASN A 320 7.33 -8.28 -13.11
CA ASN A 320 6.89 -7.92 -11.78
C ASN A 320 5.45 -7.41 -11.72
N ALA A 321 4.66 -7.50 -12.79
CA ALA A 321 3.26 -7.08 -12.79
C ALA A 321 2.31 -8.08 -13.47
N VAL A 322 1.14 -8.27 -12.87
CA VAL A 322 0.01 -9.05 -13.42
C VAL A 322 -1.27 -8.24 -13.33
N VAL A 323 -2.24 -8.58 -14.19
CA VAL A 323 -3.57 -7.96 -14.19
C VAL A 323 -4.57 -9.00 -13.69
N TYR A 324 -5.28 -8.66 -12.61
CA TYR A 324 -6.40 -9.44 -12.08
C TYR A 324 -7.69 -8.63 -12.29
N ALA A 325 -8.61 -9.16 -13.07
CA ALA A 325 -9.88 -8.52 -13.37
C ALA A 325 -11.04 -9.31 -12.75
N THR A 326 -12.05 -8.62 -12.22
CA THR A 326 -13.33 -9.26 -11.87
C THR A 326 -14.38 -8.95 -12.93
N SER A 327 -15.31 -9.87 -13.17
CA SER A 327 -16.50 -9.60 -13.98
C SER A 327 -17.75 -10.21 -13.36
N ASN A 328 -18.83 -9.45 -13.34
CA ASN A 328 -20.12 -9.88 -12.80
C ASN A 328 -21.01 -10.61 -13.81
N ARG A 329 -20.65 -10.61 -15.09
CA ARG A 329 -21.43 -11.30 -16.13
C ARG A 329 -21.14 -12.79 -16.03
N ARG A 330 -22.17 -13.57 -15.68
CA ARG A 330 -22.11 -15.02 -15.46
C ARG A 330 -21.55 -15.78 -16.67
N HIS A 331 -21.58 -15.14 -17.82
CA HIS A 331 -21.36 -15.74 -19.10
C HIS A 331 -20.90 -14.67 -20.09
N LEU A 332 -19.61 -14.30 -20.14
CA LEU A 332 -19.11 -13.73 -21.40
C LEU A 332 -19.54 -14.68 -22.53
N ILE A 333 -19.14 -15.94 -22.43
CA ILE A 333 -19.32 -16.95 -23.48
C ILE A 333 -20.79 -17.31 -23.79
N ARG A 334 -21.67 -17.37 -22.78
CA ARG A 334 -23.06 -17.82 -22.96
C ARG A 334 -24.07 -16.68 -23.20
N GLU A 335 -23.88 -15.49 -22.61
CA GLU A 335 -24.72 -14.32 -22.97
C GLU A 335 -24.41 -13.88 -24.41
N PHE A 336 -23.16 -13.98 -24.90
CA PHE A 336 -22.86 -13.75 -26.33
C PHE A 336 -23.52 -14.77 -27.28
N PHE A 337 -23.90 -15.95 -26.77
CA PHE A 337 -24.68 -16.93 -27.52
C PHE A 337 -26.19 -16.69 -27.42
N ASP A 338 -26.67 -15.97 -26.41
CA ASP A 338 -28.08 -15.59 -26.24
C ASP A 338 -28.41 -14.20 -26.84
N ASP A 339 -27.42 -13.30 -26.97
CA ASP A 339 -27.48 -12.03 -27.71
C ASP A 339 -27.49 -12.21 -29.25
N ARG A 340 -27.67 -13.46 -29.71
CA ARG A 340 -27.86 -13.76 -31.14
C ARG A 340 -29.13 -13.07 -31.65
N PRO A 341 -29.04 -12.21 -32.67
CA PRO A 341 -30.20 -11.86 -33.47
C PRO A 341 -30.80 -13.16 -34.00
N ARG A 342 -32.12 -13.33 -33.87
CA ARG A 342 -32.81 -14.43 -34.57
C ARG A 342 -32.58 -14.26 -36.07
N PRO A 343 -32.46 -15.35 -36.86
CA PRO A 343 -32.06 -15.29 -38.27
C PRO A 343 -33.11 -14.55 -39.11
N ARG A 344 -33.01 -13.21 -39.17
CA ARG A 344 -33.80 -12.32 -40.04
C ARG A 344 -33.10 -11.04 -40.46
N ASP A 345 -32.02 -10.61 -39.80
CA ASP A 345 -31.41 -9.30 -40.08
C ASP A 345 -29.98 -9.45 -40.60
N GLY A 346 -29.68 -8.80 -41.73
CA GLY A 346 -28.41 -8.89 -42.48
C GLY A 346 -27.16 -8.34 -41.80
N ASP A 347 -27.17 -8.23 -40.46
CA ASP A 347 -26.05 -7.84 -39.60
C ASP A 347 -25.32 -9.04 -38.97
N GLU A 348 -25.54 -10.26 -39.51
CA GLU A 348 -24.99 -11.51 -38.98
C GLU A 348 -23.46 -11.45 -38.80
N VAL A 349 -22.72 -10.94 -39.78
CA VAL A 349 -21.25 -10.98 -39.77
C VAL A 349 -20.65 -10.10 -38.66
N HIS A 350 -21.16 -8.87 -38.48
CA HIS A 350 -20.64 -7.93 -37.49
C HIS A 350 -20.90 -8.39 -36.04
N ALA A 351 -22.04 -9.05 -35.80
CA ALA A 351 -22.34 -9.64 -34.50
C ALA A 351 -21.41 -10.83 -34.19
N TRP A 352 -21.14 -11.70 -35.16
CA TRP A 352 -20.21 -12.82 -34.99
C TRP A 352 -18.77 -12.37 -34.73
N ASP A 353 -18.30 -11.34 -35.44
CA ASP A 353 -16.97 -10.77 -35.25
C ASP A 353 -16.81 -10.16 -33.85
N THR A 354 -17.82 -9.44 -33.37
CA THR A 354 -17.82 -8.83 -32.03
C THR A 354 -17.78 -9.88 -30.91
N VAL A 355 -18.52 -10.98 -31.07
CA VAL A 355 -18.53 -12.10 -30.11
C VAL A 355 -17.19 -12.84 -30.11
N GLN A 356 -16.64 -13.13 -31.29
CA GLN A 356 -15.34 -13.77 -31.43
C GLN A 356 -14.22 -12.92 -30.84
N GLU A 357 -14.24 -11.59 -31.04
CA GLU A 357 -13.24 -10.70 -30.45
C GLU A 357 -13.28 -10.72 -28.92
N LYS A 358 -14.47 -10.68 -28.31
CA LYS A 358 -14.62 -10.74 -26.83
C LYS A 358 -14.22 -12.09 -26.25
N LEU A 359 -14.50 -13.19 -26.94
CA LEU A 359 -14.03 -14.54 -26.59
C LEU A 359 -12.51 -14.63 -26.66
N SER A 360 -11.92 -14.19 -27.78
CA SER A 360 -10.48 -14.18 -28.00
C SER A 360 -9.73 -13.34 -26.96
N PHE A 361 -10.41 -12.38 -26.34
CA PHE A 361 -9.86 -11.59 -25.26
C PHE A 361 -9.91 -12.30 -23.92
N SER A 362 -11.03 -12.96 -23.59
CA SER A 362 -11.12 -13.76 -22.38
C SER A 362 -10.04 -14.85 -22.34
N ASP A 363 -9.72 -15.44 -23.50
CA ASP A 363 -8.69 -16.48 -23.63
C ASP A 363 -7.26 -15.97 -23.35
N ARG A 364 -7.04 -14.65 -23.30
CA ARG A 364 -5.74 -14.04 -22.98
C ARG A 364 -5.46 -13.97 -21.48
N PHE A 365 -6.49 -14.15 -20.66
CA PHE A 365 -6.28 -14.42 -19.26
C PHE A 365 -5.83 -15.87 -19.11
N GLY A 366 -4.57 -16.06 -18.73
CA GLY A 366 -4.00 -17.40 -18.58
C GLY A 366 -4.64 -18.24 -17.47
N LEU A 367 -5.39 -17.61 -16.55
CA LEU A 367 -6.17 -18.30 -15.53
C LEU A 367 -7.55 -17.66 -15.40
N THR A 368 -8.59 -18.49 -15.48
CA THR A 368 -9.98 -18.05 -15.36
C THR A 368 -10.64 -18.77 -14.19
N LEU A 369 -11.14 -18.01 -13.21
CA LEU A 369 -11.71 -18.53 -11.97
C LEU A 369 -13.20 -18.24 -11.88
N THR A 370 -14.01 -19.29 -11.84
CA THR A 370 -15.47 -19.23 -11.79
C THR A 370 -15.98 -19.18 -10.36
N PHE A 371 -16.86 -18.23 -10.05
CA PHE A 371 -17.53 -18.13 -8.75
C PHE A 371 -19.03 -18.38 -8.95
N GLU A 372 -19.47 -19.52 -8.45
CA GLU A 372 -20.87 -19.90 -8.53
C GLU A 372 -21.73 -19.07 -7.55
N PRO A 373 -23.01 -18.85 -7.89
CA PRO A 373 -23.96 -18.27 -6.96
C PRO A 373 -24.11 -19.14 -5.71
N ALA A 374 -24.12 -18.52 -4.53
CA ALA A 374 -24.32 -19.25 -3.30
C ALA A 374 -25.72 -19.87 -3.26
N ASN A 375 -25.80 -21.19 -3.20
CA ASN A 375 -27.02 -21.89 -2.83
C ASN A 375 -27.30 -21.71 -1.32
N GLN A 376 -28.40 -22.28 -0.82
CA GLN A 376 -28.74 -22.13 0.59
C GLN A 376 -27.64 -22.67 1.52
N ASP A 377 -27.13 -23.86 1.23
CA ASP A 377 -26.16 -24.54 2.10
C ASP A 377 -24.82 -23.81 2.11
N THR A 378 -24.38 -23.32 0.95
CA THR A 378 -23.21 -22.44 0.82
C THR A 378 -23.40 -21.16 1.62
N TYR A 379 -24.56 -20.51 1.50
CA TYR A 379 -24.87 -19.29 2.24
C TYR A 379 -24.84 -19.51 3.76
N LEU A 380 -25.48 -20.57 4.25
CA LEU A 380 -25.48 -20.91 5.68
C LEU A 380 -24.08 -21.30 6.17
N THR A 381 -23.27 -21.96 5.34
CA THR A 381 -21.88 -22.27 5.67
C THR A 381 -21.04 -21.00 5.84
N ILE A 382 -21.21 -20.01 4.96
CA ILE A 382 -20.56 -18.69 5.09
C ILE A 382 -21.04 -17.99 6.37
N VAL A 383 -22.34 -17.99 6.66
CA VAL A 383 -22.89 -17.36 7.87
C VAL A 383 -22.32 -17.98 9.15
N ARG A 384 -22.29 -19.32 9.23
CA ARG A 384 -21.73 -20.05 10.38
C ARG A 384 -20.27 -19.70 10.61
N HIS A 385 -19.49 -19.67 9.55
CA HIS A 385 -18.06 -19.32 9.60
C HIS A 385 -17.85 -17.89 10.12
N LEU A 386 -18.56 -16.92 9.54
CA LEU A 386 -18.46 -15.52 9.94
C LEU A 386 -18.96 -15.27 11.36
N ALA A 387 -20.05 -15.94 11.78
CA ALA A 387 -20.58 -15.83 13.14
C ALA A 387 -19.59 -16.38 14.19
N ALA A 388 -18.96 -17.52 13.89
CA ALA A 388 -17.91 -18.10 14.73
C ALA A 388 -16.71 -17.15 14.87
N GLN A 389 -16.23 -16.57 13.76
CA GLN A 389 -15.18 -15.55 13.78
C GLN A 389 -15.58 -14.29 14.57
N ALA A 390 -16.85 -13.92 14.53
CA ALA A 390 -17.38 -12.77 15.23
C ALA A 390 -17.57 -12.99 16.74
N GLY A 391 -17.46 -14.24 17.21
CA GLY A 391 -17.70 -14.64 18.60
C GLY A 391 -19.19 -14.62 18.99
N ILE A 392 -20.08 -14.83 18.03
CA ILE A 392 -21.53 -14.85 18.29
C ILE A 392 -21.91 -16.22 18.86
N ASP A 393 -22.34 -16.22 20.12
CA ASP A 393 -22.86 -17.42 20.81
C ASP A 393 -24.39 -17.46 20.70
N LEU A 394 -24.86 -17.92 19.55
CA LEU A 394 -26.28 -18.18 19.28
C LEU A 394 -26.44 -19.65 18.90
N LYS A 395 -27.57 -20.28 19.26
CA LYS A 395 -27.86 -21.64 18.80
C LYS A 395 -27.85 -21.68 17.27
N LEU A 396 -27.27 -22.73 16.72
CA LEU A 396 -27.08 -22.89 15.28
C LEU A 396 -28.41 -22.79 14.50
N GLU A 397 -29.47 -23.40 15.04
CA GLU A 397 -30.81 -23.39 14.44
C GLU A 397 -31.38 -21.98 14.35
N ASP A 398 -31.25 -21.19 15.43
CA ASP A 398 -31.71 -19.80 15.48
C ASP A 398 -30.90 -18.93 14.50
N LEU A 399 -29.58 -19.15 14.42
CA LEU A 399 -28.68 -18.42 13.53
C LEU A 399 -29.06 -18.66 12.07
N GLU A 400 -29.24 -19.92 11.70
CA GLU A 400 -29.60 -20.30 10.33
C GLU A 400 -31.03 -19.83 9.97
N HIS A 401 -31.96 -19.86 10.92
CA HIS A 401 -33.32 -19.35 10.71
C HIS A 401 -33.31 -17.85 10.42
N GLN A 402 -32.67 -17.06 11.29
CA GLN A 402 -32.57 -15.61 11.09
C GLN A 402 -31.80 -15.26 9.81
N ALA A 403 -30.76 -16.01 9.46
CA ALA A 403 -30.03 -15.82 8.21
C ALA A 403 -30.90 -16.07 6.97
N LYS A 404 -31.75 -17.11 6.99
CA LYS A 404 -32.70 -17.39 5.89
C LYS A 404 -33.72 -16.26 5.75
N GLU A 405 -34.25 -15.74 6.85
CA GLU A 405 -35.13 -14.57 6.81
C GLU A 405 -34.41 -13.34 6.24
N TRP A 406 -33.18 -13.08 6.70
CA TRP A 406 -32.37 -11.98 6.20
C TRP A 406 -32.17 -12.05 4.69
N ALA A 407 -31.73 -13.21 4.18
CA ALA A 407 -31.51 -13.43 2.76
C ALA A 407 -32.77 -13.26 1.90
N THR A 408 -33.95 -13.53 2.47
CA THR A 408 -35.24 -13.37 1.79
C THR A 408 -35.70 -11.92 1.74
N ARG A 409 -35.43 -11.14 2.81
CA ARG A 409 -35.80 -9.72 2.91
C ARG A 409 -34.81 -8.78 2.20
N HIS A 410 -33.58 -9.23 1.94
CA HIS A 410 -32.51 -8.42 1.36
C HIS A 410 -32.06 -8.95 -0.01
N ASN A 411 -30.87 -8.54 -0.48
CA ASN A 411 -30.27 -8.86 -1.79
C ASN A 411 -29.87 -10.34 -1.98
N GLY A 412 -30.71 -11.28 -1.56
CA GLY A 412 -30.55 -12.71 -1.76
C GLY A 412 -29.37 -13.34 -1.01
N ARG A 413 -28.96 -14.50 -1.50
CA ARG A 413 -27.89 -15.35 -0.94
C ARG A 413 -26.56 -15.00 -1.59
N SER A 414 -25.68 -14.37 -0.82
CA SER A 414 -24.31 -14.03 -1.23
C SER A 414 -23.41 -13.91 -0.01
N GLY A 415 -22.09 -13.99 -0.19
CA GLY A 415 -21.14 -13.75 0.89
C GLY A 415 -21.25 -12.33 1.45
N ARG A 416 -21.55 -11.33 0.60
CA ARG A 416 -21.86 -9.96 1.03
C ARG A 416 -23.07 -9.92 1.96
N SER A 417 -24.18 -10.55 1.58
CA SER A 417 -25.40 -10.63 2.38
C SER A 417 -25.16 -11.33 3.72
N ALA A 418 -24.36 -12.40 3.72
CA ALA A 418 -23.98 -13.13 4.94
C ALA A 418 -23.16 -12.25 5.90
N ARG A 419 -22.18 -11.49 5.39
CA ARG A 419 -21.40 -10.56 6.20
C ARG A 419 -22.25 -9.46 6.81
N GLN A 420 -23.13 -8.84 6.01
CA GLN A 420 -24.07 -7.82 6.48
C GLN A 420 -24.98 -8.35 7.58
N PHE A 421 -25.50 -9.57 7.44
CA PHE A 421 -26.30 -10.24 8.47
C PHE A 421 -25.52 -10.43 9.77
N VAL A 422 -24.30 -10.98 9.70
CA VAL A 422 -23.47 -11.23 10.90
C VAL A 422 -23.06 -9.93 11.59
N ASP A 423 -22.72 -8.89 10.83
CA ASP A 423 -22.39 -7.57 11.39
C ASP A 423 -23.61 -6.94 12.08
N PHE A 424 -24.79 -7.05 11.46
CA PHE A 424 -26.06 -6.60 12.05
C PHE A 424 -26.36 -7.36 13.35
N LEU A 425 -26.32 -8.70 13.31
CA LEU A 425 -26.61 -9.54 14.46
C LEU A 425 -25.64 -9.27 15.63
N LYS A 426 -24.35 -9.10 15.33
CA LYS A 426 -23.35 -8.74 16.33
C LYS A 426 -23.67 -7.41 17.02
N ALA A 427 -24.06 -6.40 16.24
CA ALA A 427 -24.41 -5.09 16.77
C ALA A 427 -25.69 -5.15 17.62
N ASP A 428 -26.70 -5.87 17.16
CA ASP A 428 -27.98 -6.06 17.85
C ASP A 428 -27.79 -6.73 19.22
N LEU A 429 -27.04 -7.84 19.27
CA LEU A 429 -26.72 -8.53 20.53
C LEU A 429 -25.89 -7.68 21.49
N ALA A 430 -24.96 -6.88 20.97
CA ALA A 430 -24.14 -5.99 21.80
C ALA A 430 -24.95 -4.84 22.42
N LEU A 431 -26.00 -4.38 21.74
CA LEU A 431 -26.91 -3.36 22.26
C LEU A 431 -27.97 -3.93 23.19
N ALA A 432 -28.46 -5.15 22.95
CA ALA A 432 -29.40 -5.83 23.83
C ALA A 432 -28.79 -6.22 25.20
N ASN A 433 -27.47 -6.39 25.26
CA ASN A 433 -26.71 -6.68 26.48
C ASN A 433 -26.21 -5.42 27.23
N LYS A 434 -26.55 -4.22 26.76
CA LYS A 434 -26.34 -2.95 27.47
C LYS A 434 -27.64 -2.48 28.10
#